data_AF-A0A6A4ZJQ6-F1
#
_entry.id   AF-A0A6A4ZJQ6-F1
#
_cell.length_a   1.000
_cell.length_b   1.000
_cell.length_c   1.000
_cell.angle_alpha   90.00
_cell.angle_beta   90.00
_cell.angle_gamma   90.00
#
_symmetry.space_group_name_H-M   'P 1'
#
loop_
_entity.id
_entity.type
_entity.pdbx_description
1 polymer ?
#
loop_
_entity_poly.entity_id
_entity_poly.type
_entity_poly.pdbx_seq_one_letter_code
_entity_poly.pdbx_strand_id
1 'polypeptide(L)'
;MVLLTVYVDDITITGNNNDDIEKACDELKKRFEMTDLGQLKSILGIQVDVKGHVVTMSQQGYVEVLLDKFNMVDSNPVSTPEVIGQVLKPSKLNPSQVKALYLPYRELVGSLQYLVTCTRPDIANAVRNLSKHLSCYDESHWKQAKRVLRYLKGTISLCLKIDCSGQVGAFQVEAFCDADCANSEARRSISGFLVMFVGCCLSARSRKQSMVTLSTAEAEYIALCDLVKELLWYIELLEELGCPQGSIAVHCDNQSAIAIAKNPGHHERTKHISTKYHFVRDQVDKGRI
;
A
#
# COMPACT_ATOMS: atom_id res chain seq x y z
N MET A 1 -2.53 -4.01 -28.99
CA MET A 1 -3.24 -3.85 -27.71
C MET A 1 -3.13 -2.40 -27.30
N VAL A 2 -4.26 -1.74 -27.08
CA VAL A 2 -4.33 -0.38 -26.53
C VAL A 2 -4.99 -0.49 -25.17
N LEU A 3 -4.38 0.12 -24.17
CA LEU A 3 -4.85 0.14 -22.79
C LEU A 3 -5.24 1.57 -22.43
N LEU A 4 -6.43 1.71 -21.87
CA LEU A 4 -6.95 2.97 -21.37
C LEU A 4 -7.14 2.87 -19.86
N THR A 5 -6.50 3.76 -19.11
CA THR A 5 -6.78 3.95 -17.69
C THR A 5 -7.57 5.23 -17.53
N VAL A 6 -8.76 5.14 -16.93
CA VAL A 6 -9.65 6.28 -16.72
C VAL A 6 -9.80 6.51 -15.22
N TYR A 7 -9.51 7.72 -14.77
CA TYR A 7 -9.76 8.16 -13.42
C TYR A 7 -10.47 9.51 -13.44
N VAL A 8 -11.77 9.49 -13.17
CA VAL A 8 -12.64 10.69 -13.25
C VAL A 8 -12.46 11.36 -14.62
N ASP A 9 -11.80 12.52 -14.69
CA ASP A 9 -11.57 13.29 -15.90
C ASP A 9 -10.19 13.02 -16.54
N ASP A 10 -9.30 12.32 -15.83
CA ASP A 10 -7.95 12.00 -16.31
C ASP A 10 -7.96 10.66 -17.08
N ILE A 11 -7.42 10.68 -18.30
CA ILE A 11 -7.27 9.50 -19.14
C ILE A 11 -5.78 9.30 -19.46
N THR A 12 -5.26 8.11 -19.19
CA THR A 12 -3.91 7.69 -19.61
C THR A 12 -4.03 6.56 -20.62
N ILE A 13 -3.33 6.70 -21.74
CA ILE A 13 -3.38 5.76 -22.86
C ILE A 13 -1.99 5.20 -23.10
N THR A 14 -1.90 3.89 -23.25
CA THR A 14 -0.66 3.20 -23.60
C THR A 14 -0.95 2.01 -24.52
N GLY A 15 0.08 1.44 -25.13
CA GLY A 15 -0.08 0.37 -26.10
C GLY A 15 1.23 -0.05 -26.74
N ASN A 16 1.15 -1.08 -27.58
CA ASN A 16 2.30 -1.64 -28.29
C ASN A 16 2.55 -1.01 -29.67
N ASN A 17 1.61 -0.20 -30.16
CA ASN A 17 1.67 0.46 -31.45
C ASN A 17 1.21 1.92 -31.32
N ASN A 18 2.07 2.87 -31.70
CA ASN A 18 1.78 4.30 -31.60
C ASN A 18 0.62 4.71 -32.52
N ASP A 19 0.50 4.12 -33.70
CA ASP A 19 -0.59 4.46 -34.64
C ASP A 19 -1.96 4.11 -34.05
N ASP A 20 -2.04 3.02 -33.28
CA ASP A 20 -3.29 2.58 -32.66
C ASP A 20 -3.62 3.43 -31.43
N ILE A 21 -2.60 3.90 -30.70
CA ILE A 21 -2.75 4.89 -29.62
C ILE A 21 -3.27 6.22 -30.18
N GLU A 22 -2.66 6.72 -31.25
CA GLU A 22 -3.06 7.98 -31.89
C GLU A 22 -4.49 7.91 -32.42
N LYS A 23 -4.86 6.82 -33.10
CA LYS A 23 -6.25 6.59 -33.52
C LYS A 23 -7.23 6.59 -32.34
N ALA A 24 -6.87 5.94 -31.22
CA ALA A 24 -7.70 5.92 -30.03
C ALA A 24 -7.86 7.33 -29.42
N CYS A 25 -6.78 8.11 -29.36
CA CYS A 25 -6.80 9.51 -28.94
C CYS A 25 -7.73 10.35 -29.83
N ASP A 26 -7.64 10.19 -31.15
CA ASP A 26 -8.45 10.95 -32.10
C ASP A 26 -9.94 10.62 -32.00
N GLU A 27 -10.29 9.34 -31.83
CA GLU A 27 -11.68 8.93 -31.61
C GLU A 27 -12.26 9.46 -30.30
N LEU A 28 -11.43 9.57 -29.25
CA LEU A 28 -11.84 10.19 -27.99
C LEU A 28 -12.02 11.71 -28.15
N LYS A 29 -11.10 12.39 -28.83
CA LYS A 29 -11.17 13.85 -29.11
C LYS A 29 -12.40 14.24 -29.93
N LYS A 30 -12.93 13.33 -30.76
CA LYS A 30 -14.19 13.53 -31.50
C LYS A 30 -15.43 13.52 -30.61
N ARG A 31 -15.38 12.82 -29.46
CA ARG A 31 -16.52 12.61 -28.56
C ARG A 31 -16.49 13.49 -27.32
N PHE A 32 -15.29 13.85 -26.85
CA PHE A 32 -15.06 14.56 -25.61
C PHE A 32 -14.17 15.78 -25.83
N GLU A 33 -14.48 16.87 -25.13
CA GLU A 33 -13.55 17.99 -25.01
C GLU A 33 -12.37 17.56 -24.14
N MET A 34 -11.21 17.35 -24.76
CA MET A 34 -10.02 16.86 -24.07
C MET A 34 -8.76 17.58 -24.53
N THR A 35 -7.84 17.78 -23.58
CA THR A 35 -6.53 18.37 -23.87
C THR A 35 -5.47 17.28 -23.85
N ASP A 36 -4.66 17.24 -24.89
CA ASP A 36 -3.52 16.33 -24.97
C ASP A 36 -2.34 16.90 -24.18
N LEU A 37 -1.94 16.20 -23.12
CA LEU A 37 -0.82 16.61 -22.26
C LEU A 37 0.53 16.03 -22.75
N GLY A 38 0.53 15.28 -23.85
CA GLY A 38 1.70 14.61 -24.40
C GLY A 38 2.14 13.41 -23.56
N GLN A 39 3.46 13.17 -23.51
CA GLN A 39 4.02 12.08 -22.73
C GLN A 39 3.68 12.19 -21.24
N LEU A 40 3.40 11.05 -20.61
CA LEU A 40 3.03 10.96 -19.21
C LEU A 40 4.16 11.49 -18.30
N LYS A 41 3.92 12.64 -17.66
CA LYS A 41 4.81 13.23 -16.65
C LYS A 41 4.24 13.14 -15.23
N SER A 42 2.92 13.06 -15.12
CA SER A 42 2.25 12.90 -13.84
C SER A 42 0.86 12.28 -14.01
N ILE A 43 0.45 11.49 -13.03
CA ILE A 43 -0.89 10.90 -12.93
C ILE A 43 -1.35 10.97 -11.48
N LEU A 44 -2.54 11.51 -11.22
CA LEU A 44 -3.13 11.58 -9.87
C LEU A 44 -2.16 12.11 -8.83
N GLY A 45 -1.44 13.21 -9.09
CA GLY A 45 -0.47 13.80 -8.16
C GLY A 45 0.83 13.00 -7.94
N ILE A 46 1.05 11.93 -8.72
CA ILE A 46 2.29 11.14 -8.76
C ILE A 46 3.09 11.61 -9.97
N GLN A 47 4.33 12.01 -9.77
CA GLN A 47 5.28 12.34 -10.82
C GLN A 47 5.85 11.04 -11.40
N VAL A 48 5.79 10.89 -12.72
CA VAL A 48 6.25 9.71 -13.44
C VAL A 48 7.38 10.11 -14.38
N ASP A 49 8.50 9.40 -14.30
CA ASP A 49 9.63 9.56 -15.22
C ASP A 49 9.96 8.19 -15.83
N VAL A 50 9.92 8.14 -17.16
CA VAL A 50 10.17 6.93 -17.96
C VAL A 50 11.44 7.14 -18.78
N LYS A 51 12.46 6.34 -18.50
CA LYS A 51 13.76 6.40 -19.17
C LYS A 51 14.18 5.01 -19.63
N GLY A 52 14.00 4.73 -20.92
CA GLY A 52 14.25 3.41 -21.48
C GLY A 52 13.35 2.36 -20.82
N HIS A 53 13.96 1.42 -20.10
CA HIS A 53 13.27 0.34 -19.38
C HIS A 53 13.07 0.62 -17.89
N VAL A 54 13.27 1.87 -17.47
CA VAL A 54 13.14 2.31 -16.07
C VAL A 54 11.95 3.23 -15.94
N VAL A 55 11.06 2.93 -15.00
CA VAL A 55 9.94 3.78 -14.60
C VAL A 55 10.13 4.17 -13.14
N THR A 56 10.09 5.47 -12.85
CA THR A 56 10.07 5.97 -11.47
C THR A 56 8.77 6.71 -11.16
N MET A 57 8.26 6.52 -9.96
CA MET A 57 7.05 7.13 -9.44
C MET A 57 7.38 7.86 -8.12
N SER A 58 7.23 9.17 -8.12
CA SER A 58 7.59 10.04 -7.00
C SER A 58 6.43 10.93 -6.58
N GLN A 59 6.35 11.24 -5.28
CA GLN A 59 5.47 12.28 -4.75
C GLN A 59 6.27 13.37 -4.03
N GLN A 60 7.51 13.61 -4.47
CA GLN A 60 8.39 14.65 -3.92
C GLN A 60 7.67 16.00 -3.85
N GLY A 61 7.07 16.47 -4.96
CA GLY A 61 6.36 17.75 -4.98
C GLY A 61 5.18 17.80 -4.00
N TYR A 62 4.48 16.68 -3.79
CA TYR A 62 3.41 16.61 -2.79
C TYR A 62 3.96 16.70 -1.35
N VAL A 63 5.10 16.05 -1.07
CA VAL A 63 5.76 16.18 0.25
C VAL A 63 6.17 17.63 0.51
N GLU A 64 6.72 18.34 -0.48
CA GLU A 64 7.07 19.77 -0.37
C GLU A 64 5.85 20.63 -0.01
N VAL A 65 4.72 20.42 -0.70
CA VAL A 65 3.45 21.09 -0.39
C VAL A 65 2.97 20.78 1.04
N LEU A 66 3.10 19.54 1.52
CA LEU A 66 2.75 19.20 2.90
C LEU A 66 3.67 19.88 3.92
N LEU A 67 4.97 19.96 3.63
CA LEU A 67 5.93 20.63 4.52
C LEU A 67 5.60 22.12 4.65
N ASP A 68 5.27 22.79 3.55
CA ASP A 68 4.83 24.19 3.56
C ASP A 68 3.53 24.37 4.35
N LYS A 69 2.49 23.62 3.95
CA LYS A 69 1.15 23.69 4.55
C LYS A 69 1.13 23.51 6.08
N PHE A 70 1.99 22.65 6.61
CA PHE A 70 2.04 22.35 8.05
C PHE A 70 3.18 23.08 8.79
N ASN A 71 3.82 24.08 8.17
CA ASN A 71 4.91 24.88 8.74
C ASN A 71 6.11 24.01 9.20
N MET A 72 6.52 23.07 8.35
CA MET A 72 7.57 22.09 8.61
C MET A 72 8.77 22.21 7.65
N VAL A 73 8.79 23.23 6.78
CA VAL A 73 9.89 23.50 5.82
C VAL A 73 11.24 23.59 6.52
N ASP A 74 11.33 24.27 7.66
CA ASP A 74 12.59 24.47 8.41
C ASP A 74 12.85 23.38 9.47
N SER A 75 12.03 22.33 9.52
CA SER A 75 12.17 21.30 10.56
C SER A 75 13.43 20.43 10.37
N ASN A 76 14.06 19.98 11.44
CA ASN A 76 15.21 19.06 11.32
C ASN A 76 14.73 17.66 10.90
N PRO A 77 15.35 16.98 9.92
CA PRO A 77 14.94 15.65 9.52
C PRO A 77 15.15 14.60 10.64
N VAL A 78 14.49 13.46 10.54
CA VAL A 78 14.71 12.29 11.41
C VAL A 78 14.82 11.01 10.57
N SER A 79 15.51 10.00 11.08
CA SER A 79 15.76 8.75 10.35
C SER A 79 14.61 7.73 10.39
N THR A 80 13.64 7.89 11.30
CA THR A 80 12.50 6.96 11.42
C THR A 80 11.18 7.71 11.54
N PRO A 81 10.09 7.17 10.92
CA PRO A 81 8.78 7.81 10.97
C PRO A 81 8.15 7.77 12.38
N GLU A 82 8.51 6.77 13.20
CA GLU A 82 8.04 6.59 14.58
C GLU A 82 9.19 6.48 15.57
N VAL A 83 8.90 6.80 16.83
CA VAL A 83 9.82 6.53 17.95
C VAL A 83 9.67 5.08 18.36
N ILE A 84 10.79 4.36 18.44
CA ILE A 84 10.82 2.95 18.84
C ILE A 84 10.25 2.82 20.26
N GLY A 85 9.31 1.89 20.45
CA GLY A 85 8.69 1.61 21.74
C GLY A 85 7.64 2.63 22.20
N GLN A 86 7.38 3.70 21.43
CA GLN A 86 6.33 4.65 21.78
C GLN A 86 4.94 4.07 21.47
N VAL A 87 4.09 4.02 22.50
CA VAL A 87 2.68 3.65 22.36
C VAL A 87 1.83 4.89 22.58
N LEU A 88 1.12 5.32 21.52
CA LEU A 88 0.11 6.37 21.63
C LEU A 88 -1.13 5.81 22.35
N LYS A 89 -1.60 6.53 23.36
CA LYS A 89 -2.83 6.21 24.10
C LYS A 89 -3.92 7.16 23.67
N PRO A 90 -5.19 6.72 23.65
CA PRO A 90 -6.32 7.61 23.41
C PRO A 90 -6.26 8.85 24.33
N SER A 91 -6.48 10.04 23.75
CA SER A 91 -6.57 11.27 24.52
C SER A 91 -7.68 11.16 25.57
N LYS A 92 -7.40 11.69 26.76
CA LYS A 92 -8.40 11.82 27.84
C LYS A 92 -9.25 13.07 27.71
N LEU A 93 -9.00 13.89 26.68
CA LEU A 93 -9.75 15.12 26.43
C LEU A 93 -11.15 14.78 25.89
N ASN A 94 -12.15 15.49 26.37
CA ASN A 94 -13.51 15.41 25.83
C ASN A 94 -13.58 16.05 24.43
N PRO A 95 -14.58 15.72 23.59
CA PRO A 95 -14.68 16.24 22.22
C PRO A 95 -14.59 17.77 22.11
N SER A 96 -15.17 18.51 23.05
CA SER A 96 -15.09 19.97 23.10
C SER A 96 -13.67 20.48 23.34
N GLN A 97 -12.89 19.78 24.17
CA GLN A 97 -11.48 20.11 24.45
C GLN A 97 -10.58 19.75 23.28
N VAL A 98 -10.82 18.62 22.60
CA VAL A 98 -10.10 18.26 21.36
C VAL A 98 -10.34 19.31 20.27
N LYS A 99 -11.59 19.77 20.11
CA LYS A 99 -11.93 20.81 19.13
C LYS A 99 -11.26 22.14 19.46
N ALA A 100 -11.07 22.45 20.74
CA ALA A 100 -10.37 23.65 21.19
C ALA A 100 -8.85 23.62 20.97
N LEU A 101 -8.25 22.47 20.65
CA LEU A 101 -6.82 22.41 20.29
C LEU A 101 -6.54 23.04 18.91
N TYR A 102 -7.55 23.18 18.03
CA TYR A 102 -7.41 23.71 16.67
C TYR A 102 -6.27 23.08 15.85
N LEU A 103 -5.96 21.81 16.10
CA LEU A 103 -4.92 21.08 15.38
C LEU A 103 -5.51 20.47 14.09
N PRO A 104 -4.92 20.71 12.90
CA PRO A 104 -5.34 20.07 11.66
C PRO A 104 -4.85 18.61 11.59
N TYR A 105 -5.08 17.84 12.65
CA TYR A 105 -4.58 16.47 12.80
C TYR A 105 -5.18 15.52 11.78
N ARG A 106 -6.52 15.52 11.65
CA ARG A 106 -7.24 14.63 10.71
C ARG A 106 -6.85 14.92 9.27
N GLU A 107 -6.63 16.19 8.95
CA GLU A 107 -6.19 16.63 7.65
C GLU A 107 -4.78 16.12 7.34
N LEU A 108 -3.82 16.31 8.27
CA LEU A 108 -2.47 15.79 8.11
C LEU A 108 -2.46 14.27 7.95
N VAL A 109 -3.17 13.54 8.80
CA VAL A 109 -3.23 12.07 8.72
C VAL A 109 -3.85 11.61 7.40
N GLY A 110 -4.88 12.31 6.89
CA GLY A 110 -5.45 12.06 5.57
C GLY A 110 -4.46 12.30 4.43
N SER A 111 -3.71 13.39 4.48
CA SER A 111 -2.64 13.68 3.51
C SER A 111 -1.52 12.64 3.52
N LEU A 112 -1.11 12.19 4.72
CA LEU A 112 -0.13 11.11 4.86
C LEU A 112 -0.66 9.76 4.36
N GLN A 113 -1.96 9.49 4.54
CA GLN A 113 -2.57 8.26 4.04
C GLN A 113 -2.53 8.19 2.51
N TYR A 114 -2.67 9.31 1.82
CA TYR A 114 -2.54 9.37 0.36
C TYR A 114 -1.11 9.06 -0.11
N LEU A 115 -0.07 9.56 0.60
CA LEU A 115 1.32 9.14 0.35
C LEU A 115 1.51 7.63 0.51
N VAL A 116 0.94 7.03 1.56
CA VAL A 116 1.00 5.57 1.79
C VAL A 116 0.38 4.78 0.64
N THR A 117 -0.77 5.23 0.14
CA THR A 117 -1.49 4.56 -0.94
C THR A 117 -0.73 4.60 -2.27
N CYS A 118 0.08 5.64 -2.50
CA CYS A 118 0.70 5.89 -3.80
C CYS A 118 2.19 5.51 -3.86
N THR A 119 3.06 6.11 -3.05
CA THR A 119 4.52 5.97 -3.23
C THR A 119 5.33 5.78 -1.95
N ARG A 120 4.72 5.90 -0.76
CA ARG A 120 5.41 5.86 0.54
C ARG A 120 4.91 4.73 1.45
N PRO A 121 5.07 3.46 1.04
CA PRO A 121 4.69 2.33 1.90
C PRO A 121 5.50 2.28 3.21
N ASP A 122 6.69 2.89 3.22
CA ASP A 122 7.60 2.95 4.36
C ASP A 122 7.03 3.72 5.57
N ILE A 123 6.04 4.60 5.38
CA ILE A 123 5.34 5.28 6.49
C ILE A 123 4.02 4.59 6.90
N ALA A 124 3.63 3.49 6.25
CA ALA A 124 2.31 2.87 6.42
C ALA A 124 1.99 2.51 7.88
N ASN A 125 2.96 1.94 8.60
CA ASN A 125 2.81 1.58 10.02
C ASN A 125 2.53 2.82 10.89
N ALA A 126 3.27 3.91 10.63
CA ALA A 126 3.16 5.17 11.34
C ALA A 126 1.80 5.83 11.15
N VAL A 127 1.38 5.92 9.89
CA VAL A 127 0.09 6.50 9.54
C VAL A 127 -1.05 5.64 10.09
N ARG A 128 -0.97 4.30 10.02
CA ARG A 128 -1.96 3.41 10.64
C ARG A 128 -2.09 3.65 12.15
N ASN A 129 -0.98 3.84 12.86
CA ASN A 129 -1.01 4.13 14.29
C ASN A 129 -1.67 5.48 14.59
N LEU A 130 -1.35 6.52 13.81
CA LEU A 130 -2.00 7.84 13.92
C LEU A 130 -3.51 7.78 13.61
N SER A 131 -3.91 7.01 12.59
CA SER A 131 -5.30 6.84 12.17
C SER A 131 -6.21 6.21 13.23
N LYS A 132 -5.65 5.50 14.22
CA LYS A 132 -6.42 4.97 15.37
C LYS A 132 -7.05 6.08 16.22
N HIS A 133 -6.50 7.28 16.18
CA HIS A 133 -6.81 8.37 17.10
C HIS A 133 -7.47 9.58 16.41
N LEU A 134 -8.10 9.40 15.23
CA LEU A 134 -8.73 10.50 14.47
C LEU A 134 -9.83 11.26 15.23
N SER A 135 -10.48 10.61 16.20
CA SER A 135 -11.53 11.19 17.05
C SER A 135 -11.08 11.51 18.48
N CYS A 136 -9.88 11.08 18.88
CA CYS A 136 -9.38 11.17 20.26
C CYS A 136 -7.87 11.51 20.30
N TYR A 137 -7.47 12.54 19.55
CA TYR A 137 -6.09 13.02 19.50
C TYR A 137 -5.82 14.14 20.51
N ASP A 138 -4.53 14.41 20.74
CA ASP A 138 -4.01 15.51 21.55
C ASP A 138 -2.63 15.95 21.00
N GLU A 139 -1.93 16.81 21.73
CA GLU A 139 -0.58 17.29 21.39
C GLU A 139 0.45 16.17 21.20
N SER A 140 0.32 15.05 21.89
CA SER A 140 1.27 13.93 21.74
C SER A 140 1.11 13.25 20.37
N HIS A 141 -0.13 13.10 19.92
CA HIS A 141 -0.46 12.59 18.58
C HIS A 141 0.00 13.56 17.50
N TRP A 142 -0.22 14.86 17.70
CA TRP A 142 0.23 15.90 16.77
C TRP A 142 1.75 15.94 16.64
N LYS A 143 2.48 15.79 17.75
CA LYS A 143 3.94 15.67 17.75
C LYS A 143 4.42 14.46 16.95
N GLN A 144 3.75 13.33 17.09
CA GLN A 144 4.07 12.12 16.31
C GLN A 144 3.71 12.30 14.82
N ALA A 145 2.60 12.95 14.47
CA ALA A 145 2.27 13.26 13.08
C ALA A 145 3.31 14.20 12.43
N LYS A 146 3.75 15.24 13.16
CA LYS A 146 4.86 16.11 12.73
C LYS A 146 6.19 15.35 12.61
N ARG A 147 6.43 14.31 13.42
CA ARG A 147 7.61 13.44 13.24
C ARG A 147 7.60 12.75 11.88
N VAL A 148 6.45 12.29 11.40
CA VAL A 148 6.33 11.69 10.05
C VAL A 148 6.73 12.71 8.99
N LEU A 149 6.28 13.97 9.08
CA LEU A 149 6.73 15.03 8.16
C LEU A 149 8.25 15.27 8.22
N ARG A 150 8.85 15.25 9.41
CA ARG A 150 10.32 15.36 9.55
C ARG A 150 11.06 14.19 8.89
N TYR A 151 10.50 12.99 8.98
CA TYR A 151 11.05 11.81 8.30
C TYR A 151 10.93 11.98 6.79
N LEU A 152 9.74 12.35 6.29
CA LEU A 152 9.49 12.64 4.87
C LEU A 152 10.44 13.71 4.32
N LYS A 153 10.73 14.76 5.08
CA LYS A 153 11.73 15.78 4.72
C LYS A 153 13.13 15.19 4.52
N GLY A 154 13.55 14.29 5.41
CA GLY A 154 14.85 13.64 5.30
C GLY A 154 14.94 12.64 4.14
N THR A 155 13.80 12.16 3.65
CA THR A 155 13.72 11.12 2.62
C THR A 155 12.90 11.59 1.41
N ILE A 156 12.94 12.88 1.11
CA ILE A 156 12.02 13.52 0.16
C ILE A 156 12.19 13.01 -1.27
N SER A 157 13.40 12.57 -1.61
CA SER A 157 13.78 12.03 -2.91
C SER A 157 13.48 10.53 -3.07
N LEU A 158 12.92 9.86 -2.06
CA LEU A 158 12.52 8.47 -2.20
C LEU A 158 11.37 8.35 -3.21
N CYS A 159 11.51 7.38 -4.12
CA CYS A 159 10.54 7.06 -5.14
C CYS A 159 10.46 5.54 -5.32
N LEU A 160 9.36 5.08 -5.90
CA LEU A 160 9.24 3.71 -6.38
C LEU A 160 9.92 3.62 -7.75
N LYS A 161 10.74 2.59 -7.95
CA LYS A 161 11.49 2.38 -9.20
C LYS A 161 11.26 0.97 -9.70
N ILE A 162 10.65 0.86 -10.87
CA ILE A 162 10.59 -0.39 -11.65
C ILE A 162 11.72 -0.32 -12.67
N ASP A 163 12.68 -1.24 -12.58
CA ASP A 163 13.83 -1.30 -13.47
C ASP A 163 13.87 -2.63 -14.21
N CYS A 164 13.42 -2.61 -15.46
CA CYS A 164 13.43 -3.78 -16.32
C CYS A 164 14.74 -3.91 -17.12
N SER A 165 15.75 -3.07 -16.85
CA SER A 165 17.04 -3.11 -17.56
C SER A 165 17.79 -4.39 -17.22
N GLY A 166 18.12 -5.19 -18.24
CA GLY A 166 18.85 -6.44 -18.04
C GLY A 166 18.06 -7.54 -17.35
N GLN A 167 16.74 -7.39 -17.18
CA GLN A 167 15.87 -8.49 -16.76
C GLN A 167 15.84 -9.56 -17.84
N VAL A 168 16.20 -10.79 -17.48
CA VAL A 168 16.19 -11.97 -18.35
C VAL A 168 15.16 -12.95 -17.81
N GLY A 169 14.15 -13.26 -18.62
CA GLY A 169 13.06 -14.17 -18.25
C GLY A 169 11.73 -13.45 -18.06
N ALA A 170 10.75 -14.16 -17.49
CA ALA A 170 9.42 -13.62 -17.26
C ALA A 170 9.38 -12.67 -16.06
N PHE A 171 8.62 -11.58 -16.16
CA PHE A 171 8.33 -10.72 -15.01
C PHE A 171 7.48 -11.51 -14.01
N GLN A 172 7.95 -11.66 -12.78
CA GLN A 172 7.25 -12.40 -11.73
C GLN A 172 6.96 -11.48 -10.54
N VAL A 173 5.79 -11.69 -9.95
CA VAL A 173 5.40 -11.14 -8.66
C VAL A 173 5.95 -12.03 -7.55
N GLU A 174 6.40 -11.39 -6.48
CA GLU A 174 6.78 -12.04 -5.22
C GLU A 174 6.07 -11.31 -4.08
N ALA A 175 5.68 -12.02 -3.02
CA ALA A 175 4.96 -11.37 -1.93
C ALA A 175 5.30 -11.91 -0.55
N PHE A 176 5.14 -11.05 0.44
CA PHE A 176 5.50 -11.29 1.83
C PHE A 176 4.30 -10.97 2.72
N CYS A 177 4.02 -11.80 3.70
CA CYS A 177 3.04 -11.51 4.74
C CYS A 177 3.61 -11.76 6.14
N ASP A 178 3.12 -10.99 7.09
CA ASP A 178 3.50 -11.06 8.51
C ASP A 178 2.31 -10.61 9.38
N ALA A 179 2.25 -11.06 10.63
CA ALA A 179 1.23 -10.63 11.57
C ALA A 179 1.76 -10.43 13.00
N ASP A 180 1.62 -9.21 13.51
CA ASP A 180 1.90 -8.91 14.91
C ASP A 180 0.69 -9.25 15.79
N CYS A 181 0.82 -10.32 16.57
CA CYS A 181 -0.26 -10.93 17.32
C CYS A 181 -0.64 -10.15 18.59
N ALA A 182 -1.94 -9.89 18.77
CA ALA A 182 -2.52 -9.31 19.99
C ALA A 182 -1.98 -7.92 20.40
N ASN A 183 -1.41 -7.15 19.46
CA ASN A 183 -0.79 -5.83 19.69
C ASN A 183 -1.80 -4.65 19.83
N SER A 184 -3.00 -4.88 20.38
CA SER A 184 -3.94 -3.78 20.66
C SER A 184 -4.66 -3.94 21.99
N GLU A 185 -5.17 -2.83 22.54
CA GLU A 185 -6.03 -2.85 23.75
C GLU A 185 -7.24 -3.81 23.59
N ALA A 186 -7.72 -3.97 22.34
CA ALA A 186 -8.78 -4.90 21.97
C ALA A 186 -8.27 -6.32 21.64
N ARG A 187 -7.00 -6.64 21.91
CA ARG A 187 -6.31 -7.91 21.62
C ARG A 187 -6.43 -8.40 20.17
N ARG A 188 -6.63 -7.48 19.23
CA ARG A 188 -6.61 -7.76 17.79
C ARG A 188 -5.21 -7.59 17.24
N SER A 189 -4.84 -8.50 16.36
CA SER A 189 -3.55 -8.56 15.68
C SER A 189 -3.48 -7.54 14.54
N ILE A 190 -2.27 -7.32 14.03
CA ILE A 190 -1.99 -6.41 12.93
C ILE A 190 -1.40 -7.24 11.79
N SER A 191 -2.10 -7.30 10.66
CA SER A 191 -1.58 -7.92 9.44
C SER A 191 -0.76 -6.92 8.65
N GLY A 192 0.40 -7.35 8.19
CA GLY A 192 1.23 -6.71 7.19
C GLY A 192 1.33 -7.56 5.93
N PHE A 193 1.42 -6.92 4.77
CA PHE A 193 1.91 -7.59 3.57
C PHE A 193 2.63 -6.62 2.64
N LEU A 194 3.44 -7.20 1.76
CA LEU A 194 4.19 -6.53 0.69
C LEU A 194 4.05 -7.34 -0.60
N VAL A 195 3.70 -6.69 -1.71
CA VAL A 195 3.69 -7.25 -3.06
C VAL A 195 4.79 -6.57 -3.85
N MET A 196 5.73 -7.35 -4.35
CA MET A 196 6.91 -6.92 -5.08
C MET A 196 6.80 -7.31 -6.55
N PHE A 197 7.27 -6.43 -7.43
CA PHE A 197 7.38 -6.67 -8.87
C PHE A 197 8.68 -6.05 -9.37
N VAL A 198 9.58 -6.87 -9.90
CA VAL A 198 10.89 -6.44 -10.41
C VAL A 198 11.66 -5.58 -9.39
N GLY A 199 11.68 -6.02 -8.13
CA GLY A 199 12.33 -5.31 -7.03
C GLY A 199 11.63 -4.04 -6.54
N CYS A 200 10.48 -3.68 -7.11
CA CYS A 200 9.66 -2.55 -6.69
C CYS A 200 8.48 -3.00 -5.84
N CYS A 201 8.17 -2.29 -4.75
CA CYS A 201 6.95 -2.48 -3.99
C CYS A 201 5.75 -1.91 -4.78
N LEU A 202 4.83 -2.78 -5.22
CA LEU A 202 3.58 -2.37 -5.88
C LEU A 202 2.46 -2.09 -4.89
N SER A 203 2.33 -2.93 -3.86
CA SER A 203 1.30 -2.79 -2.83
C SER A 203 1.89 -3.17 -1.49
N ALA A 204 1.66 -2.33 -0.49
CA ALA A 204 1.96 -2.64 0.89
C ALA A 204 0.76 -2.30 1.73
N ARG A 205 0.49 -3.13 2.73
CA ARG A 205 -0.63 -2.89 3.64
C ARG A 205 -0.21 -3.16 5.05
N SER A 206 -0.75 -2.34 5.94
CA SER A 206 -0.60 -2.51 7.37
C SER A 206 -1.94 -2.26 8.04
N ARG A 207 -2.60 -3.31 8.52
CA ARG A 207 -4.02 -3.27 8.88
C ARG A 207 -4.31 -4.03 10.16
N LYS A 208 -5.09 -3.42 11.05
CA LYS A 208 -5.66 -4.12 12.21
C LYS A 208 -6.66 -5.17 11.73
N GLN A 209 -6.51 -6.41 12.17
CA GLN A 209 -7.43 -7.48 11.83
C GLN A 209 -8.82 -7.18 12.38
N SER A 210 -9.87 -7.57 11.64
CA SER A 210 -11.25 -7.43 12.09
C SER A 210 -11.59 -8.44 13.19
N MET A 211 -10.98 -9.63 13.12
CA MET A 211 -11.19 -10.75 14.04
C MET A 211 -10.12 -10.74 15.13
N VAL A 212 -10.48 -11.31 16.29
CA VAL A 212 -9.51 -11.62 17.36
C VAL A 212 -9.00 -13.03 17.09
N THR A 213 -7.68 -13.21 17.13
CA THR A 213 -7.02 -14.51 16.93
C THR A 213 -6.59 -15.12 18.25
N LEU A 214 -6.66 -16.44 18.34
CA LEU A 214 -6.31 -17.21 19.53
C LEU A 214 -4.86 -17.70 19.52
N SER A 215 -4.18 -17.59 18.38
CA SER A 215 -2.76 -17.93 18.24
C SER A 215 -2.06 -17.02 17.22
N THR A 216 -0.74 -17.01 17.28
CA THR A 216 0.11 -16.37 16.26
C THR A 216 -0.13 -16.98 14.89
N ALA A 217 -0.22 -18.31 14.79
CA ALA A 217 -0.49 -19.01 13.53
C ALA A 217 -1.81 -18.58 12.87
N GLU A 218 -2.87 -18.33 13.65
CA GLU A 218 -4.12 -17.79 13.12
C GLU A 218 -3.98 -16.35 12.62
N ALA A 219 -3.22 -15.51 13.35
CA ALA A 219 -2.95 -14.14 12.93
C ALA A 219 -2.20 -14.10 11.59
N GLU A 220 -1.17 -14.93 11.46
CA GLU A 220 -0.39 -15.10 10.24
C GLU A 220 -1.23 -15.61 9.09
N TYR A 221 -2.08 -16.61 9.34
CA TYR A 221 -2.97 -17.14 8.31
C TYR A 221 -3.99 -16.10 7.83
N ILE A 222 -4.47 -15.22 8.72
CA ILE A 222 -5.34 -14.11 8.33
C ILE A 222 -4.59 -13.12 7.44
N ALA A 223 -3.33 -12.80 7.76
CA ALA A 223 -2.48 -11.94 6.91
C ALA A 223 -2.24 -12.57 5.53
N LEU A 224 -1.88 -13.86 5.49
CA LEU A 224 -1.75 -14.65 4.27
C LEU A 224 -3.04 -14.61 3.44
N CYS A 225 -4.20 -14.85 4.05
CA CYS A 225 -5.48 -14.83 3.35
C CYS A 225 -5.79 -13.45 2.74
N ASP A 226 -5.47 -12.36 3.44
CA ASP A 226 -5.67 -11.02 2.92
C ASP A 226 -4.68 -10.69 1.79
N LEU A 227 -3.44 -11.18 1.86
CA LEU A 227 -2.46 -11.08 0.78
C LEU A 227 -2.91 -11.87 -0.46
N VAL A 228 -3.36 -13.11 -0.31
CA VAL A 228 -3.79 -13.95 -1.44
C VAL A 228 -4.91 -13.30 -2.25
N LYS A 229 -5.85 -12.62 -1.59
CA LYS A 229 -6.89 -11.86 -2.28
C LYS A 229 -6.33 -10.73 -3.14
N GLU A 230 -5.31 -10.04 -2.65
CA GLU A 230 -4.63 -8.99 -3.41
C GLU A 230 -3.87 -9.60 -4.61
N LEU A 231 -3.21 -10.75 -4.42
CA LEU A 231 -2.48 -11.44 -5.48
C LEU A 231 -3.37 -11.92 -6.61
N LEU A 232 -4.58 -12.41 -6.31
CA LEU A 232 -5.53 -12.82 -7.36
C LEU A 232 -5.87 -11.67 -8.31
N TRP A 233 -6.03 -10.47 -7.78
CA TRP A 233 -6.24 -9.27 -8.60
C TRP A 233 -5.03 -8.96 -9.48
N TYR A 234 -3.81 -9.09 -8.95
CA TYR A 234 -2.59 -8.91 -9.74
C TYR A 234 -2.39 -9.97 -10.82
N ILE A 235 -2.75 -11.23 -10.56
CA ILE A 235 -2.68 -12.31 -11.56
C ILE A 235 -3.57 -11.95 -12.75
N GLU A 236 -4.83 -11.60 -12.51
CA GLU A 236 -5.80 -11.24 -13.54
C GLU A 236 -5.34 -10.00 -14.32
N LEU A 237 -4.92 -8.94 -13.62
CA LEU A 237 -4.42 -7.72 -14.25
C LEU A 237 -3.19 -8.00 -15.14
N LEU A 238 -2.22 -8.74 -14.63
CA LEU A 238 -0.99 -9.01 -15.37
C LEU A 238 -1.22 -9.95 -16.56
N GLU A 239 -2.18 -10.88 -16.46
CA GLU A 239 -2.62 -11.70 -17.58
C GLU A 239 -3.21 -10.83 -18.72
N GLU A 240 -4.08 -9.87 -18.39
CA GLU A 240 -4.63 -8.91 -19.36
C GLU A 240 -3.55 -8.00 -19.98
N LEU A 241 -2.51 -7.66 -19.20
CA LEU A 241 -1.36 -6.89 -19.66
C LEU A 241 -0.35 -7.71 -20.50
N GLY A 242 -0.63 -9.00 -20.75
CA GLY A 242 0.25 -9.88 -21.52
C GLY A 242 1.48 -10.38 -20.76
N CYS A 243 1.47 -10.28 -19.43
CA CYS A 243 2.51 -10.75 -18.52
C CYS A 243 1.94 -11.84 -17.57
N PRO A 244 1.45 -12.98 -18.10
CA PRO A 244 0.80 -13.99 -17.28
C PRO A 244 1.72 -14.48 -16.17
N GLN A 245 1.15 -14.60 -14.97
CA GLN A 245 1.87 -15.08 -13.80
C GLN A 245 1.72 -16.59 -13.67
N GLY A 246 2.81 -17.27 -13.29
CA GLY A 246 2.75 -18.66 -12.83
C GLY A 246 2.29 -18.73 -11.38
N SER A 247 2.74 -19.75 -10.66
CA SER A 247 2.61 -19.78 -9.20
C SER A 247 3.43 -18.64 -8.59
N ILE A 248 2.77 -17.73 -7.87
CA ILE A 248 3.42 -16.60 -7.21
C ILE A 248 4.07 -17.08 -5.91
N ALA A 249 5.35 -16.77 -5.71
CA ALA A 249 6.03 -17.08 -4.47
C ALA A 249 5.49 -16.20 -3.32
N VAL A 250 4.93 -16.84 -2.30
CA VAL A 250 4.46 -16.19 -1.07
C VAL A 250 5.31 -16.58 0.13
N HIS A 251 5.92 -15.58 0.76
CA HIS A 251 6.80 -15.72 1.91
C HIS A 251 6.04 -15.43 3.21
N CYS A 252 5.95 -16.45 4.06
CA CYS A 252 5.44 -16.39 5.42
C CYS A 252 6.46 -17.07 6.32
N ASP A 253 6.79 -16.47 7.47
CA ASP A 253 7.79 -17.02 8.40
C ASP A 253 7.21 -18.07 9.37
N ASN A 254 5.88 -18.15 9.47
CA ASN A 254 5.18 -19.05 10.37
C ASN A 254 4.95 -20.44 9.76
N GLN A 255 5.76 -21.41 10.19
CA GLN A 255 5.69 -22.80 9.74
C GLN A 255 4.32 -23.45 9.97
N SER A 256 3.62 -23.11 11.05
CA SER A 256 2.28 -23.65 11.31
C SER A 256 1.27 -23.12 10.29
N ALA A 257 1.32 -21.82 9.95
CA ALA A 257 0.47 -21.24 8.92
C ALA A 257 0.74 -21.86 7.55
N ILE A 258 2.02 -22.06 7.18
CA ILE A 258 2.42 -22.75 5.95
C ILE A 258 1.90 -24.19 5.93
N ALA A 259 2.06 -24.93 7.03
CA ALA A 259 1.61 -26.32 7.13
C ALA A 259 0.08 -26.44 6.98
N ILE A 260 -0.68 -25.50 7.55
CA ILE A 260 -2.15 -25.44 7.40
C ILE A 260 -2.53 -25.15 5.94
N ALA A 261 -1.81 -24.26 5.26
CA ALA A 261 -2.08 -23.93 3.87
C ALA A 261 -1.87 -25.14 2.93
N LYS A 262 -0.93 -26.02 3.27
CA LYS A 262 -0.56 -27.21 2.47
C LYS A 262 -1.32 -28.49 2.84
N ASN A 263 -1.92 -28.60 4.04
CA ASN A 263 -2.46 -29.87 4.54
C ASN A 263 -3.92 -29.78 5.02
N PRO A 264 -4.81 -30.69 4.60
CA PRO A 264 -6.24 -30.67 4.97
C PRO A 264 -6.57 -31.18 6.40
N GLY A 265 -5.60 -31.70 7.15
CA GLY A 265 -5.85 -32.39 8.43
C GLY A 265 -5.90 -31.54 9.71
N HIS A 266 -5.58 -30.23 9.66
CA HIS A 266 -5.34 -29.41 10.87
C HIS A 266 -6.51 -28.46 11.23
N HIS A 267 -7.73 -28.98 11.39
CA HIS A 267 -8.94 -28.12 11.47
C HIS A 267 -9.77 -28.21 12.77
N GLU A 268 -9.45 -29.09 13.73
CA GLU A 268 -10.35 -29.31 14.87
C GLU A 268 -10.48 -28.10 15.82
N ARG A 269 -9.50 -27.18 15.86
CA ARG A 269 -9.48 -26.06 16.83
C ARG A 269 -9.79 -24.66 16.27
N THR A 270 -10.09 -24.53 14.98
CA THR A 270 -10.04 -23.21 14.30
C THR A 270 -11.27 -22.91 13.42
N LYS A 271 -12.46 -23.37 13.85
CA LYS A 271 -13.73 -23.22 13.10
C LYS A 271 -14.09 -21.78 12.71
N HIS A 272 -13.73 -20.80 13.54
CA HIS A 272 -14.14 -19.40 13.34
C HIS A 272 -13.41 -18.73 12.17
N ILE A 273 -12.32 -19.30 11.65
CA ILE A 273 -11.65 -18.83 10.42
C ILE A 273 -11.58 -19.90 9.33
N SER A 274 -12.42 -20.93 9.40
CA SER A 274 -12.43 -22.07 8.47
C SER A 274 -12.52 -21.66 7.00
N THR A 275 -13.37 -20.69 6.67
CA THR A 275 -13.52 -20.17 5.30
C THR A 275 -12.21 -19.59 4.76
N LYS A 276 -11.43 -18.90 5.60
CA LYS A 276 -10.12 -18.37 5.21
C LYS A 276 -9.13 -19.50 4.90
N TYR A 277 -9.14 -20.58 5.70
CA TYR A 277 -8.33 -21.77 5.43
C TYR A 277 -8.65 -22.38 4.08
N HIS A 278 -9.93 -22.70 3.84
CA HIS A 278 -10.38 -23.31 2.60
C HIS A 278 -10.05 -22.45 1.37
N PHE A 279 -10.24 -21.14 1.46
CA PHE A 279 -9.94 -20.21 0.37
C PHE A 279 -8.45 -20.21 -0.03
N VAL A 280 -7.55 -20.06 0.95
CA VAL A 280 -6.10 -20.04 0.67
C VAL A 280 -5.65 -21.39 0.13
N ARG A 281 -6.11 -22.49 0.73
CA ARG A 281 -5.76 -23.84 0.28
C ARG A 281 -6.23 -24.10 -1.15
N ASP A 282 -7.45 -23.69 -1.50
CA ASP A 282 -7.95 -23.79 -2.87
C ASP A 282 -7.04 -23.06 -3.88
N GLN A 283 -6.45 -21.91 -3.49
CA GLN A 283 -5.49 -21.22 -4.37
C GLN A 283 -4.14 -21.97 -4.47
N VAL A 284 -3.66 -22.58 -3.38
CA VAL A 284 -2.46 -23.43 -3.38
C VAL A 284 -2.68 -24.69 -4.23
N ASP A 285 -3.81 -25.37 -4.07
CA ASP A 285 -4.16 -26.59 -4.81
C ASP A 285 -4.32 -26.31 -6.32
N LYS A 286 -4.76 -25.10 -6.69
CA LYS A 286 -4.81 -24.62 -8.08
C LYS A 286 -3.45 -24.18 -8.63
N GLY A 287 -2.40 -24.17 -7.81
CA GLY A 287 -1.05 -23.75 -8.21
C GLY A 287 -0.93 -22.25 -8.52
N ARG A 288 -1.80 -21.41 -7.93
CA ARG A 288 -1.75 -19.94 -8.13
C ARG A 288 -0.74 -19.25 -7.21
N ILE A 289 -0.48 -19.84 -6.05
CA ILE A 289 0.43 -19.36 -4.99
C ILE A 289 1.16 -20.53 -4.34
#